data_AF-A0A0Z8JR35-F1
#
_entry.id   AF-A0A0Z8JR35-F1
#
_cell.length_a   1.000
_cell.length_b   1.000
_cell.length_c   1.000
_cell.angle_alpha   90.00
_cell.angle_beta   90.00
_cell.angle_gamma   90.00
#
_symmetry.space_group_name_H-M   'P 1'
#
loop_
_entity.id
_entity.type
_entity.pdbx_description
1 polymer ?
#
loop_
_entity_poly.entity_id
_entity_poly.type
_entity_poly.pdbx_seq_one_letter_code
_entity_poly.pdbx_strand_id
1 'polypeptide(L)'
;MKKYISLYLYNIKVYMMAQMSFRVDFFIGLFSSLIEQIVYLIFLNILFGNIKEIAGFNYGQMLFIYGIATVGRSIHLIFFDNLWMFGSRYIRQGEFERLLLMPVNPLFQLICERIQPQGIGTTLIGTLALAQASKELGMEWSLGKLALLIFIAICIGLLYAAIQLGPTALAFWIVESFPLTMGIFALNQMAQYPLNIYPKIIQILLIFVFPYAFTAYFPALYFLDLSMWGLALPLVVLILFTINYKLFRHGMTKFTSVGN
;
A
#
# COMPACT_ATOMS: atom_id res chain seq x y z
N MET A 1 -17.28 10.90 15.50
CA MET A 1 -16.76 9.53 15.27
C MET A 1 -17.85 8.54 14.85
N LYS A 2 -18.92 8.33 15.64
CA LYS A 2 -20.01 7.37 15.29
C LYS A 2 -20.59 7.57 13.88
N LYS A 3 -20.85 8.83 13.46
CA LYS A 3 -21.34 9.18 12.10
C LYS A 3 -20.40 8.76 10.96
N TYR A 4 -19.08 8.87 11.15
CA TYR A 4 -18.09 8.51 10.12
C TYR A 4 -18.00 7.00 9.96
N ILE A 5 -18.04 6.26 11.08
CA ILE A 5 -18.03 4.79 11.08
C ILE A 5 -19.32 4.25 10.43
N SER A 6 -20.49 4.78 10.80
CA SER A 6 -21.76 4.35 10.20
C SER A 6 -21.81 4.61 8.71
N LEU A 7 -21.30 5.76 8.25
CA LEU A 7 -21.21 6.10 6.84
C LEU A 7 -20.28 5.14 6.10
N TYR A 8 -19.13 4.83 6.68
CA TYR A 8 -18.16 3.91 6.07
C TYR A 8 -18.74 2.50 5.91
N LEU A 9 -19.37 1.96 6.96
CA LEU A 9 -20.01 0.64 6.90
C LEU A 9 -21.17 0.60 5.89
N TYR A 10 -21.92 1.69 5.76
CA TYR A 10 -22.97 1.80 4.75
C TYR A 10 -22.40 1.77 3.33
N ASN A 11 -21.36 2.57 3.04
CA ASN A 11 -20.70 2.58 1.74
C ASN A 11 -20.10 1.20 1.39
N ILE A 12 -19.47 0.53 2.36
CA ILE A 12 -18.98 -0.84 2.19
C ILE A 12 -20.11 -1.77 1.76
N LYS A 13 -21.25 -1.74 2.46
CA LYS A 13 -22.38 -2.61 2.15
C LYS A 13 -22.89 -2.37 0.72
N VAL A 14 -23.08 -1.11 0.34
CA VAL A 14 -23.54 -0.73 -1.00
C VAL A 14 -22.54 -1.18 -2.07
N TYR A 15 -21.24 -0.95 -1.84
CA TYR A 15 -20.18 -1.35 -2.76
C TYR A 15 -20.12 -2.88 -2.94
N MET A 16 -20.19 -3.64 -1.83
CA MET A 16 -20.20 -5.10 -1.88
C MET A 16 -21.42 -5.64 -2.63
N MET A 17 -22.59 -5.04 -2.45
CA MET A 17 -23.79 -5.40 -3.22
C MET A 17 -23.58 -5.18 -4.72
N ALA A 18 -23.01 -4.05 -5.12
CA ALA A 18 -22.71 -3.74 -6.52
C ALA A 18 -21.68 -4.70 -7.13
N GLN A 19 -20.61 -5.04 -6.39
CA GLN A 19 -19.61 -6.02 -6.83
C GLN A 19 -20.20 -7.43 -6.99
N MET A 20 -21.08 -7.84 -6.07
CA MET A 20 -21.75 -9.14 -6.14
C MET A 20 -22.80 -9.26 -7.26
N SER A 21 -23.19 -8.16 -7.89
CA SER A 21 -23.96 -8.19 -9.14
C SER A 21 -23.13 -8.73 -10.31
N PHE A 22 -21.82 -8.48 -10.33
CA PHE A 22 -20.85 -8.96 -11.33
C PHE A 22 -19.92 -10.01 -10.72
N ARG A 23 -20.50 -11.15 -10.31
CA ARG A 23 -19.79 -12.20 -9.55
C ARG A 23 -18.54 -12.72 -10.25
N VAL A 24 -18.57 -12.85 -11.58
CA VAL A 24 -17.43 -13.35 -12.37
C VAL A 24 -16.25 -12.40 -12.25
N ASP A 25 -16.46 -11.09 -12.44
CA ASP A 25 -15.40 -10.08 -12.33
C ASP A 25 -14.81 -10.03 -10.91
N PHE A 26 -15.67 -10.18 -9.90
CA PHE A 26 -15.24 -10.28 -8.50
C PHE A 26 -14.27 -11.43 -8.28
N PHE A 27 -14.62 -12.64 -8.74
CA PHE A 27 -13.75 -13.83 -8.59
C PHE A 27 -12.49 -13.73 -9.43
N ILE A 28 -12.56 -13.23 -10.67
CA ILE A 28 -11.38 -12.99 -11.51
C ILE A 28 -10.40 -12.08 -10.79
N GLY A 29 -10.83 -10.92 -10.28
CA GLY A 29 -9.95 -10.01 -9.55
C GLY A 29 -9.32 -10.65 -8.31
N LEU A 30 -10.09 -11.47 -7.57
CA LEU A 30 -9.59 -12.19 -6.40
C LEU A 30 -8.52 -13.22 -6.78
N PHE A 31 -8.77 -14.05 -7.79
CA PHE A 31 -7.80 -15.04 -8.24
C PHE A 31 -6.56 -14.42 -8.89
N SER A 32 -6.71 -13.36 -9.70
CA SER A 32 -5.57 -12.64 -10.27
C SER A 32 -4.62 -12.15 -9.20
N SER A 33 -5.15 -11.52 -8.14
CA SER A 33 -4.31 -11.03 -7.04
C SER A 33 -3.58 -12.16 -6.30
N LEU A 34 -4.23 -13.31 -6.11
CA LEU A 34 -3.60 -14.49 -5.50
C LEU A 34 -2.52 -15.11 -6.39
N ILE A 35 -2.78 -15.23 -7.69
CA ILE A 35 -1.82 -15.75 -8.67
C ILE A 35 -0.55 -14.89 -8.66
N GLU A 36 -0.68 -13.56 -8.65
CA GLU A 36 0.50 -12.65 -8.55
C GLU A 36 1.36 -12.97 -7.31
N GLN A 37 0.73 -13.15 -6.15
CA GLN A 37 1.46 -13.48 -4.92
C GLN A 37 2.11 -14.87 -4.98
N ILE A 38 1.42 -15.86 -5.55
CA ILE A 38 1.94 -17.23 -5.70
C ILE A 38 3.12 -17.25 -6.68
N VAL A 39 3.00 -16.55 -7.81
CA VAL A 39 4.08 -16.44 -8.81
C VAL A 39 5.33 -15.82 -8.19
N TYR A 40 5.18 -14.78 -7.36
CA TYR A 40 6.32 -14.21 -6.64
C TYR A 40 6.97 -15.23 -5.69
N LEU A 41 6.17 -15.99 -4.93
CA LEU A 41 6.70 -17.03 -4.03
C LEU A 41 7.39 -18.17 -4.79
N ILE A 42 6.87 -18.57 -5.95
CA ILE A 42 7.51 -19.55 -6.83
C ILE A 42 8.85 -18.99 -7.32
N PHE A 43 8.88 -17.75 -7.79
CA PHE A 43 10.10 -17.09 -8.22
C PHE A 43 11.15 -17.07 -7.10
N LEU A 44 10.75 -16.67 -5.89
CA LEU A 44 11.64 -16.63 -4.73
C LEU A 44 12.22 -18.02 -4.41
N ASN A 45 11.39 -19.07 -4.45
CA ASN A 45 11.83 -20.45 -4.24
C ASN A 45 12.82 -20.92 -5.33
N ILE A 46 12.52 -20.68 -6.60
CA ILE A 46 13.40 -21.06 -7.72
C ILE A 46 14.75 -20.36 -7.60
N LEU A 47 14.73 -19.07 -7.25
CA LEU A 47 15.93 -18.27 -7.09
C LEU A 47 16.83 -18.85 -5.99
N PHE A 48 16.29 -19.12 -4.80
CA PHE A 48 17.04 -19.73 -3.69
C PHE A 48 17.33 -21.24 -3.87
N GLY A 49 16.73 -21.89 -4.86
CA GLY A 49 17.16 -23.21 -5.34
C GLY A 49 18.53 -23.17 -6.04
N ASN A 50 18.96 -22.01 -6.54
CA ASN A 50 20.20 -21.83 -7.27
C ASN A 50 21.27 -21.05 -6.51
N ILE A 51 20.88 -20.20 -5.54
CA ILE A 51 21.80 -19.40 -4.73
C ILE A 51 21.48 -19.51 -3.23
N LYS A 52 22.49 -19.33 -2.39
CA LYS A 52 22.31 -19.38 -0.93
C LYS A 52 21.86 -18.07 -0.31
N GLU A 53 22.29 -16.95 -0.89
CA GLU A 53 22.02 -15.61 -0.36
C GLU A 53 21.95 -14.55 -1.46
N ILE A 54 21.15 -13.51 -1.22
CA ILE A 54 21.14 -12.27 -2.01
C ILE A 54 21.69 -11.17 -1.12
N ALA A 55 22.89 -10.68 -1.43
CA ALA A 55 23.50 -9.55 -0.72
C ALA A 55 23.52 -9.70 0.82
N GLY A 56 23.77 -10.93 1.28
CA GLY A 56 23.80 -11.33 2.69
C GLY A 56 22.46 -11.80 3.28
N PHE A 57 21.39 -11.86 2.47
CA PHE A 57 20.06 -12.31 2.92
C PHE A 57 19.75 -13.73 2.45
N ASN A 58 19.44 -14.62 3.38
CA ASN A 58 19.00 -15.99 3.08
C ASN A 58 17.51 -16.06 2.67
N TYR A 59 17.03 -17.25 2.30
CA TYR A 59 15.65 -17.46 1.87
C TYR A 59 14.63 -17.02 2.93
N GLY A 60 14.77 -17.48 4.19
CA GLY A 60 13.88 -17.09 5.28
C GLY A 60 13.81 -15.56 5.50
N GLN A 61 14.94 -14.86 5.42
CA GLN A 61 14.98 -13.40 5.57
C GLN A 61 14.30 -12.68 4.40
N MET A 62 14.50 -13.16 3.17
CA MET A 62 13.82 -12.61 1.99
C MET A 62 12.32 -12.89 2.01
N LEU A 63 11.91 -14.09 2.46
CA LEU A 63 10.51 -14.44 2.64
C LEU A 63 9.86 -13.57 3.72
N PHE A 64 10.59 -13.22 4.78
CA PHE A 64 10.13 -12.29 5.81
C PHE A 64 9.91 -10.87 5.25
N ILE A 65 10.89 -10.34 4.49
CA ILE A 65 10.79 -9.03 3.81
C ILE A 65 9.56 -8.99 2.91
N TYR A 66 9.34 -10.04 2.12
CA TYR A 66 8.16 -10.16 1.28
C TYR A 66 6.87 -10.20 2.12
N GLY A 67 6.81 -11.06 3.14
CA GLY A 67 5.63 -11.22 3.97
C GLY A 67 5.18 -9.92 4.64
N ILE A 68 6.11 -9.17 5.26
CA ILE A 68 5.78 -7.90 5.93
C ILE A 68 5.32 -6.84 4.92
N ALA A 69 5.96 -6.78 3.75
CA ALA A 69 5.58 -5.87 2.68
C ALA A 69 4.19 -6.17 2.13
N THR A 70 3.88 -7.46 1.93
CA THR A 70 2.61 -7.94 1.39
C THR A 70 1.45 -7.70 2.36
N VAL A 71 1.65 -7.96 3.66
CA VAL A 71 0.63 -7.66 4.69
C VAL A 71 0.43 -6.15 4.84
N GLY A 72 1.50 -5.35 4.80
CA GLY A 72 1.36 -3.90 4.84
C GLY A 72 0.66 -3.34 3.60
N ARG A 73 1.03 -3.81 2.40
CA ARG A 73 0.42 -3.43 1.13
C ARG A 73 -1.06 -3.83 1.06
N SER A 74 -1.46 -4.96 1.65
CA SER A 74 -2.85 -5.38 1.61
C SER A 74 -3.78 -4.41 2.34
N ILE A 75 -3.31 -3.74 3.39
CA ILE A 75 -4.06 -2.67 4.07
C ILE A 75 -4.31 -1.51 3.11
N HIS A 76 -3.30 -1.09 2.35
CA HIS A 76 -3.47 -0.10 1.29
C HIS A 76 -4.50 -0.55 0.25
N LEU A 77 -4.37 -1.78 -0.24
CA LEU A 77 -5.26 -2.36 -1.23
C LEU A 77 -6.72 -2.38 -0.73
N ILE A 78 -6.97 -2.87 0.48
CA ILE A 78 -8.34 -2.99 1.02
C ILE A 78 -8.99 -1.61 1.17
N PHE A 79 -8.27 -0.64 1.71
CA PHE A 79 -8.86 0.60 2.23
C PHE A 79 -8.67 1.83 1.33
N PHE A 80 -7.63 1.88 0.51
CA PHE A 80 -7.20 3.10 -0.19
C PHE A 80 -7.12 2.96 -1.72
N ASP A 81 -7.45 1.79 -2.28
CA ASP A 81 -7.36 1.52 -3.73
C ASP A 81 -8.19 2.49 -4.59
N ASN A 82 -9.25 3.10 -4.03
CA ASN A 82 -10.05 4.07 -4.78
C ASN A 82 -9.27 5.31 -5.25
N LEU A 83 -8.10 5.60 -4.65
CA LEU A 83 -7.22 6.69 -5.08
C LEU A 83 -6.74 6.55 -6.53
N TRP A 84 -6.73 5.33 -7.09
CA TRP A 84 -6.42 5.10 -8.51
C TRP A 84 -7.46 5.69 -9.46
N MET A 85 -8.71 5.78 -9.02
CA MET A 85 -9.83 6.28 -9.83
C MET A 85 -9.93 7.81 -9.80
N PHE A 86 -9.11 8.50 -9.00
CA PHE A 86 -9.30 9.92 -8.73
C PHE A 86 -9.25 10.79 -9.99
N GLY A 87 -8.18 10.71 -10.78
CA GLY A 87 -8.04 11.53 -11.98
C GLY A 87 -9.08 11.20 -13.06
N SER A 88 -9.31 9.91 -13.32
CA SER A 88 -10.20 9.46 -14.40
C SER A 88 -11.68 9.63 -14.08
N ARG A 89 -12.10 9.39 -12.83
CA ARG A 89 -13.50 9.43 -12.42
C ARG A 89 -13.88 10.75 -11.76
N TYR A 90 -13.12 11.18 -10.76
CA TYR A 90 -13.51 12.34 -9.96
C TYR A 90 -13.17 13.66 -10.65
N ILE A 91 -11.99 13.75 -11.27
CA ILE A 91 -11.61 14.96 -12.00
C ILE A 91 -12.23 14.97 -13.40
N ARG A 92 -11.91 13.98 -14.26
CA ARG A 92 -12.34 14.00 -15.68
C ARG A 92 -13.85 13.86 -15.87
N GLN A 93 -14.54 13.04 -15.08
CA GLN A 93 -16.00 12.88 -15.20
C GLN A 93 -16.80 13.83 -14.29
N GLY A 94 -16.13 14.74 -13.56
CA GLY A 94 -16.79 15.74 -12.72
C GLY A 94 -17.41 15.21 -11.41
N GLU A 95 -17.20 13.94 -11.04
CA GLU A 95 -17.76 13.38 -9.81
C GLU A 95 -17.17 14.01 -8.53
N PHE A 96 -16.08 14.76 -8.62
CA PHE A 96 -15.48 15.43 -7.47
C PHE A 96 -16.40 16.50 -6.87
N GLU A 97 -17.23 17.17 -7.67
CA GLU A 97 -18.21 18.16 -7.18
C GLU A 97 -19.17 17.55 -6.17
N ARG A 98 -19.63 16.33 -6.44
CA ARG A 98 -20.48 15.57 -5.54
C ARG A 98 -19.81 15.38 -4.18
N LEU A 99 -18.50 15.15 -4.13
CA LEU A 99 -17.75 14.99 -2.89
C LEU A 99 -17.65 16.31 -2.09
N LEU A 100 -17.54 17.45 -2.77
CA LEU A 100 -17.45 18.77 -2.14
C LEU A 100 -18.77 19.22 -1.50
N LEU A 101 -19.91 18.75 -2.01
CA LEU A 101 -21.23 19.06 -1.46
C LEU A 101 -21.55 18.28 -0.18
N MET A 102 -20.82 17.21 0.11
CA MET A 102 -21.08 16.41 1.31
C MET A 102 -20.53 17.07 2.57
N PRO A 103 -21.23 17.00 3.72
CA PRO A 103 -20.78 17.58 4.99
C PRO A 103 -19.73 16.70 5.69
N VAL A 104 -18.76 16.18 4.94
CA VAL A 104 -17.65 15.33 5.39
C VAL A 104 -16.39 15.70 4.61
N ASN A 105 -15.22 15.30 5.13
CA ASN A 105 -13.97 15.55 4.43
C ASN A 105 -13.97 14.83 3.04
N PRO A 106 -13.72 15.55 1.92
CA PRO A 106 -13.77 14.96 0.58
C PRO A 106 -12.80 13.80 0.36
N LEU A 107 -11.59 13.86 0.96
CA LEU A 107 -10.63 12.77 0.88
C LEU A 107 -11.10 11.55 1.66
N PHE A 108 -11.69 11.74 2.84
CA PHE A 108 -12.30 10.64 3.59
C PHE A 108 -13.41 9.98 2.77
N GLN A 109 -14.32 10.77 2.20
CA GLN A 109 -15.40 10.22 1.39
C GLN A 109 -14.87 9.47 0.16
N LEU A 110 -13.88 10.04 -0.54
CA LEU A 110 -13.21 9.39 -1.66
C LEU A 110 -12.67 8.01 -1.27
N ILE A 111 -11.96 7.90 -0.15
CA ILE A 111 -11.39 6.63 0.33
C ILE A 111 -12.51 5.66 0.71
N CYS A 112 -13.58 6.15 1.34
CA CYS A 112 -14.66 5.34 1.87
C CYS A 112 -15.67 4.81 0.84
N GLU A 113 -15.66 5.29 -0.41
CA GLU A 113 -16.64 4.89 -1.44
C GLU A 113 -16.40 3.50 -2.01
N ARG A 114 -15.17 2.99 -1.91
CA ARG A 114 -14.77 1.71 -2.52
C ARG A 114 -13.75 1.01 -1.65
N ILE A 115 -14.02 -0.26 -1.36
CA ILE A 115 -13.06 -1.17 -0.74
C ILE A 115 -12.64 -2.23 -1.73
N GLN A 116 -11.47 -2.85 -1.55
CA GLN A 116 -10.99 -3.89 -2.46
C GLN A 116 -10.85 -5.23 -1.69
N PRO A 117 -11.85 -6.12 -1.75
CA PRO A 117 -11.84 -7.40 -1.02
C PRO A 117 -10.67 -8.32 -1.39
N GLN A 118 -10.10 -8.13 -2.58
CA GLN A 118 -8.92 -8.85 -3.08
C GLN A 118 -7.75 -8.77 -2.09
N GLY A 119 -7.59 -7.65 -1.38
CA GLY A 119 -6.53 -7.53 -0.39
C GLY A 119 -6.66 -8.46 0.80
N ILE A 120 -7.84 -9.06 1.07
CA ILE A 120 -7.98 -10.11 2.09
C ILE A 120 -7.16 -11.35 1.69
N GLY A 121 -7.21 -11.75 0.41
CA GLY A 121 -6.41 -12.84 -0.13
C GLY A 121 -4.90 -12.53 -0.05
N THR A 122 -4.51 -11.32 -0.42
CA THR A 122 -3.12 -10.84 -0.27
C THR A 122 -2.65 -10.86 1.18
N THR A 123 -3.50 -10.47 2.13
CA THR A 123 -3.20 -10.50 3.56
C THR A 123 -2.94 -11.93 4.03
N LEU A 124 -3.76 -12.89 3.58
CA LEU A 124 -3.61 -14.29 3.91
C LEU A 124 -2.26 -14.83 3.41
N ILE A 125 -1.92 -14.58 2.15
CA ILE A 125 -0.64 -15.04 1.57
C ILE A 125 0.56 -14.39 2.29
N GLY A 126 0.52 -13.09 2.55
CA GLY A 126 1.59 -12.40 3.29
C GLY A 126 1.75 -12.93 4.72
N THR A 127 0.64 -13.21 5.41
CA THR A 127 0.65 -13.78 6.77
C THR A 127 1.23 -15.19 6.77
N LEU A 128 0.86 -16.03 5.80
CA LEU A 128 1.44 -17.38 5.64
C LEU A 128 2.94 -17.32 5.36
N ALA A 129 3.39 -16.37 4.53
CA ALA A 129 4.80 -16.14 4.27
C ALA A 129 5.56 -15.71 5.53
N LEU A 130 5.00 -14.78 6.32
CA LEU A 130 5.56 -14.37 7.62
C LEU A 130 5.66 -15.54 8.61
N ALA A 131 4.63 -16.36 8.71
CA ALA A 131 4.62 -17.52 9.60
C ALA A 131 5.68 -18.55 9.19
N GLN A 132 5.80 -18.84 7.89
CA GLN A 132 6.81 -19.75 7.37
C GLN A 132 8.23 -19.21 7.58
N ALA A 133 8.47 -17.93 7.26
CA ALA A 133 9.75 -17.28 7.48
C ALA A 133 10.15 -17.27 8.96
N SER A 134 9.19 -16.98 9.85
CA SER A 134 9.41 -16.99 11.30
C SER A 134 9.85 -18.36 11.80
N LYS A 135 9.23 -19.43 11.29
CA LYS A 135 9.58 -20.81 11.63
C LYS A 135 10.99 -21.16 11.14
N GLU A 136 11.32 -20.77 9.91
CA GLU A 136 12.62 -21.07 9.31
C GLU A 136 13.77 -20.32 9.99
N LEU A 137 13.53 -19.08 10.42
CA LEU A 137 14.50 -18.25 11.10
C LEU A 137 14.56 -18.50 12.62
N GLY A 138 13.72 -19.40 13.16
CA GLY A 138 13.66 -19.67 14.59
C GLY A 138 13.27 -18.45 15.43
N MET A 139 12.41 -17.58 14.89
CA MET A 139 12.02 -16.33 15.56
C MET A 139 11.17 -16.59 16.80
N GLU A 140 11.55 -15.97 17.91
CA GLU A 140 10.76 -15.94 19.14
C GLU A 140 9.78 -14.76 19.14
N TRP A 141 8.50 -15.07 19.30
CA TRP A 141 7.42 -14.09 19.32
C TRP A 141 6.93 -13.83 20.74
N SER A 142 7.06 -12.58 21.18
CA SER A 142 6.36 -12.05 22.35
C SER A 142 5.09 -11.31 21.93
N LEU A 143 4.14 -11.14 22.86
CA LEU A 143 2.94 -10.32 22.62
C LEU A 143 3.30 -8.88 22.18
N GLY A 144 4.39 -8.33 22.71
CA GLY A 144 4.90 -7.02 22.31
C GLY A 144 5.42 -6.98 20.87
N LYS A 145 6.21 -7.99 20.46
CA LYS A 145 6.69 -8.10 19.06
C LYS A 145 5.52 -8.28 18.09
N LEU A 146 4.50 -9.06 18.45
CA LEU A 146 3.31 -9.25 17.62
C LEU A 146 2.47 -7.95 17.50
N ALA A 147 2.25 -7.24 18.61
CA ALA A 147 1.55 -5.96 18.59
C ALA A 147 2.29 -4.92 17.73
N LEU A 148 3.62 -4.89 17.84
CA LEU A 148 4.46 -4.02 17.02
C LEU A 148 4.40 -4.41 15.54
N LEU A 149 4.38 -5.70 15.20
CA LEU A 149 4.23 -6.16 13.82
C LEU A 149 2.91 -5.66 13.21
N ILE A 150 1.81 -5.79 13.94
CA ILE A 150 0.49 -5.31 13.49
C ILE A 150 0.52 -3.78 13.30
N PHE A 151 1.08 -3.05 14.26
CA PHE A 151 1.21 -1.60 14.16
C PHE A 151 2.05 -1.17 12.95
N ILE A 152 3.20 -1.81 12.74
CA ILE A 152 4.08 -1.57 11.60
C ILE A 152 3.37 -1.90 10.28
N ALA A 153 2.63 -3.00 10.20
CA ALA A 153 1.85 -3.33 9.01
C ALA A 153 0.85 -2.23 8.65
N ILE A 154 0.11 -1.71 9.65
CA ILE A 154 -0.80 -0.57 9.47
C ILE A 154 -0.04 0.66 8.96
N CYS A 155 1.12 0.98 9.55
CA CYS A 155 1.96 2.07 9.09
C CYS A 155 2.44 1.87 7.64
N ILE A 156 2.80 0.65 7.22
CA ILE A 156 3.16 0.35 5.84
C ILE A 156 1.98 0.63 4.90
N GLY A 157 0.77 0.20 5.24
CA GLY A 157 -0.43 0.48 4.46
C GLY A 157 -0.72 1.98 4.32
N LEU A 158 -0.57 2.72 5.43
CA LEU A 158 -0.69 4.18 5.42
C LEU A 158 0.43 4.86 4.62
N LEU A 159 1.63 4.29 4.61
CA LEU A 159 2.74 4.80 3.80
C LEU A 159 2.43 4.66 2.30
N TYR A 160 1.95 3.49 1.86
CA TYR A 160 1.49 3.30 0.48
C TYR A 160 0.39 4.30 0.10
N ALA A 161 -0.58 4.52 0.98
CA ALA A 161 -1.64 5.52 0.76
C ALA A 161 -1.06 6.94 0.65
N ALA A 162 -0.12 7.29 1.53
CA ALA A 162 0.55 8.58 1.51
C ALA A 162 1.34 8.78 0.21
N ILE A 163 2.12 7.79 -0.23
CA ILE A 163 2.89 7.87 -1.48
C ILE A 163 1.96 8.01 -2.68
N GLN A 164 0.85 7.27 -2.73
CA GLN A 164 -0.12 7.38 -3.83
C GLN A 164 -0.85 8.73 -3.84
N LEU A 165 -1.17 9.28 -2.66
CA LEU A 165 -1.91 10.54 -2.54
C LEU A 165 -1.22 11.72 -3.22
N GLY A 166 0.12 11.77 -3.19
CA GLY A 166 0.91 12.84 -3.82
C GLY A 166 0.63 13.00 -5.33
N PRO A 167 0.95 12.01 -6.18
CA PRO A 167 0.64 12.07 -7.61
C PRO A 167 -0.86 12.05 -7.91
N THR A 168 -1.68 11.43 -7.06
CA THR A 168 -3.14 11.55 -7.17
C THR A 168 -3.61 13.00 -7.04
N ALA A 169 -3.06 13.77 -6.10
CA ALA A 169 -3.37 15.20 -5.96
C ALA A 169 -2.99 16.02 -7.20
N LEU A 170 -1.97 15.61 -7.96
CA LEU A 170 -1.58 16.32 -9.19
C LEU A 170 -2.69 16.31 -10.25
N ALA A 171 -3.67 15.40 -10.17
CA ALA A 171 -4.81 15.36 -11.06
C ALA A 171 -5.61 16.67 -11.08
N PHE A 172 -5.57 17.48 -10.01
CA PHE A 172 -6.22 18.80 -10.00
C PHE A 172 -5.66 19.77 -11.06
N TRP A 173 -4.44 19.55 -11.56
CA TRP A 173 -3.80 20.38 -12.58
C TRP A 173 -3.68 19.69 -13.93
N ILE A 174 -3.31 18.40 -13.95
CA ILE A 174 -3.01 17.67 -15.20
C ILE A 174 -4.16 16.78 -15.66
N VAL A 175 -5.22 16.61 -14.87
CA VAL A 175 -6.39 15.73 -15.06
C VAL A 175 -6.02 14.23 -15.14
N GLU A 176 -5.11 13.86 -16.05
CA GLU A 176 -4.60 12.50 -16.25
C GLU A 176 -3.32 12.25 -15.45
N SER A 177 -3.45 11.99 -14.14
CA SER A 177 -2.31 11.65 -13.29
C SER A 177 -2.00 10.15 -13.21
N PHE A 178 -2.83 9.29 -13.80
CA PHE A 178 -2.69 7.83 -13.67
C PHE A 178 -1.32 7.29 -14.10
N PRO A 179 -0.74 7.67 -15.27
CA PRO A 179 0.57 7.19 -15.67
C PRO A 179 1.69 7.58 -14.69
N LEU A 180 1.60 8.79 -14.13
CA LEU A 180 2.56 9.29 -13.14
C LEU A 180 2.46 8.50 -11.83
N THR A 181 1.24 8.29 -11.34
CA THR A 181 1.00 7.46 -10.16
C THR A 181 1.52 6.04 -10.38
N MET A 182 1.26 5.43 -11.54
CA MET A 182 1.76 4.10 -11.88
C MET A 182 3.29 4.02 -11.91
N GLY A 183 3.96 4.98 -12.54
CA GLY A 183 5.42 5.02 -12.60
C GLY A 183 6.08 5.13 -11.22
N ILE A 184 5.55 5.99 -10.35
CA ILE A 184 6.01 6.11 -8.96
C ILE A 184 5.71 4.82 -8.20
N PHE A 185 4.50 4.26 -8.35
CA PHE A 185 4.11 3.06 -7.62
C PHE A 185 4.93 1.84 -8.03
N ALA A 186 5.40 1.74 -9.28
CA ALA A 186 6.24 0.65 -9.75
C ALA A 186 7.54 0.49 -8.95
N LEU A 187 8.06 1.56 -8.35
CA LEU A 187 9.26 1.52 -7.50
C LEU A 187 9.10 0.62 -6.27
N ASN A 188 7.87 0.30 -5.85
CA ASN A 188 7.60 -0.62 -4.74
C ASN A 188 8.25 -2.00 -4.95
N GLN A 189 8.36 -2.47 -6.19
CA GLN A 189 8.96 -3.78 -6.50
C GLN A 189 10.43 -3.83 -6.11
N MET A 190 11.13 -2.69 -6.19
CA MET A 190 12.55 -2.61 -5.87
C MET A 190 12.80 -2.75 -4.36
N ALA A 191 11.86 -2.31 -3.53
CA ALA A 191 11.97 -2.37 -2.08
C ALA A 191 11.83 -3.79 -1.49
N GLN A 192 11.38 -4.76 -2.29
CA GLN A 192 11.28 -6.16 -1.88
C GLN A 192 12.65 -6.87 -1.85
N TYR A 193 13.70 -6.20 -2.36
CA TYR A 193 15.07 -6.69 -2.34
C TYR A 193 15.99 -5.82 -1.47
N PRO A 194 17.12 -6.37 -0.99
CA PRO A 194 18.08 -5.62 -0.20
C PRO A 194 18.60 -4.38 -0.94
N LEU A 195 18.58 -3.22 -0.28
CA LEU A 195 18.92 -1.94 -0.94
C LEU A 195 20.37 -1.85 -1.43
N ASN A 196 21.26 -2.63 -0.80
CA ASN A 196 22.69 -2.68 -1.14
C ASN A 196 22.98 -3.22 -2.55
N ILE A 197 22.01 -3.87 -3.21
CA ILE A 197 22.16 -4.31 -4.61
C ILE A 197 22.04 -3.14 -5.60
N TYR A 198 21.44 -2.02 -5.17
CA TYR A 198 21.19 -0.88 -6.06
C TYR A 198 22.28 0.19 -5.96
N PRO A 199 22.53 0.95 -7.03
CA PRO A 199 23.37 2.15 -6.97
C PRO A 199 22.85 3.17 -5.96
N LYS A 200 23.75 3.99 -5.41
CA LYS A 200 23.45 5.00 -4.38
C LYS A 200 22.27 5.91 -4.75
N ILE A 201 22.13 6.28 -6.03
CA ILE A 201 21.05 7.15 -6.49
C ILE A 201 19.66 6.51 -6.31
N ILE A 202 19.55 5.21 -6.59
CA ILE A 202 18.29 4.46 -6.42
C ILE A 202 18.00 4.29 -4.93
N GLN A 203 19.03 4.02 -4.11
CA GLN A 203 18.87 3.98 -2.65
C GLN A 203 18.32 5.31 -2.12
N ILE A 204 18.87 6.45 -2.56
CA ILE A 204 18.38 7.77 -2.17
C ILE A 204 16.91 7.97 -2.58
N LEU A 205 16.53 7.58 -3.80
CA LEU A 205 15.14 7.65 -4.25
C LEU A 205 14.19 6.81 -3.38
N LEU A 206 14.59 5.57 -3.06
CA LEU A 206 13.79 4.64 -2.27
C LEU A 206 13.73 5.00 -0.78
N ILE A 207 14.72 5.70 -0.25
CA ILE A 207 14.77 6.07 1.18
C ILE A 207 14.13 7.44 1.42
N PHE A 208 14.46 8.44 0.59
CA PHE A 208 14.13 9.85 0.88
C PHE A 208 13.03 10.43 0.00
N VAL A 209 12.94 10.04 -1.28
CA VAL A 209 11.98 10.65 -2.21
C VAL A 209 10.62 9.97 -2.17
N PHE A 210 10.57 8.64 -2.28
CA PHE A 210 9.32 7.86 -2.26
C PHE A 210 9.17 6.92 -1.05
N PRO A 211 9.98 7.09 0.01
CA PRO A 211 10.28 6.12 1.09
C PRO A 211 9.89 4.63 0.96
N TYR A 212 9.92 4.01 -0.23
CA TYR A 212 9.56 2.60 -0.41
C TYR A 212 10.46 1.64 0.37
N ALA A 213 11.69 2.02 0.71
CA ALA A 213 12.53 1.25 1.63
C ALA A 213 11.85 0.96 2.99
N PHE A 214 10.98 1.85 3.45
CA PHE A 214 10.22 1.71 4.69
C PHE A 214 8.96 0.85 4.54
N THR A 215 8.57 0.41 3.32
CA THR A 215 7.42 -0.49 3.14
C THR A 215 7.79 -1.97 3.30
N ALA A 216 9.08 -2.31 3.31
CA ALA A 216 9.56 -3.68 3.29
C ALA A 216 10.90 -3.83 4.03
N TYR A 217 11.97 -3.30 3.45
CA TYR A 217 13.35 -3.52 3.88
C TYR A 217 13.61 -3.08 5.33
N PHE A 218 13.46 -1.80 5.68
CA PHE A 218 13.81 -1.32 7.02
C PHE A 218 12.98 -1.94 8.15
N PRO A 219 11.65 -2.07 8.04
CA PRO A 219 10.86 -2.78 9.04
C PRO A 219 11.31 -4.23 9.22
N ALA A 220 11.62 -4.94 8.13
CA ALA A 220 12.10 -6.32 8.21
C ALA A 220 13.43 -6.42 8.96
N LEU A 221 14.38 -5.50 8.71
CA LEU A 221 15.65 -5.50 9.42
C LEU A 221 15.50 -5.34 10.94
N TYR A 222 14.46 -4.62 11.39
CA TYR A 222 14.18 -4.50 12.81
C TYR A 222 13.75 -5.84 13.42
N PHE A 223 12.82 -6.55 12.78
CA PHE A 223 12.39 -7.87 13.28
C PHE A 223 13.47 -8.96 13.14
N LEU A 224 14.43 -8.77 12.23
CA LEU A 224 15.61 -9.60 12.07
C LEU A 224 16.75 -9.23 13.04
N ASP A 225 16.54 -8.27 13.95
CA ASP A 225 17.54 -7.77 14.90
C ASP A 225 18.83 -7.23 14.21
N LEU A 226 18.71 -6.77 12.96
CA LEU A 226 19.83 -6.25 12.16
C LEU A 226 19.94 -4.72 12.21
N SER A 227 18.84 -4.01 12.49
CA SER A 227 18.82 -2.54 12.45
C SER A 227 17.58 -1.93 13.10
N MET A 228 17.74 -0.78 13.77
CA MET A 228 16.62 -0.04 14.37
C MET A 228 15.90 0.92 13.39
N TRP A 229 16.42 1.10 12.17
CA TRP A 229 15.87 2.08 11.21
C TRP A 229 14.38 1.86 10.90
N GLY A 230 13.88 0.62 10.99
CA GLY A 230 12.45 0.31 10.81
C GLY A 230 11.51 1.05 11.76
N LEU A 231 11.98 1.43 12.96
CA LEU A 231 11.17 2.16 13.94
C LEU A 231 10.88 3.61 13.55
N ALA A 232 11.61 4.17 12.57
CA ALA A 232 11.32 5.51 12.05
C ALA A 232 10.08 5.55 11.13
N LEU A 233 9.55 4.39 10.71
CA LEU A 233 8.41 4.30 9.79
C LEU A 233 7.19 5.17 10.20
N PRO A 234 6.71 5.17 11.46
CA PRO A 234 5.55 5.99 11.85
C PRO A 234 5.80 7.50 11.65
N LEU A 235 7.03 7.96 11.88
CA LEU A 235 7.41 9.35 11.63
C LEU A 235 7.44 9.66 10.14
N VAL A 236 8.00 8.77 9.33
CA VAL A 236 8.02 8.90 7.85
C VAL A 236 6.60 8.97 7.30
N VAL A 237 5.70 8.10 7.78
CA VAL A 237 4.26 8.13 7.44
C VAL A 237 3.64 9.47 7.80
N LEU A 238 3.85 9.95 9.03
CA LEU A 238 3.28 11.21 9.50
C LEU A 238 3.73 12.40 8.65
N ILE A 239 5.03 12.49 8.36
CA ILE A 239 5.61 13.56 7.54
C ILE A 239 5.04 13.52 6.12
N LEU A 240 5.14 12.36 5.45
CA LEU A 240 4.74 12.24 4.05
C LEU A 240 3.24 12.41 3.86
N PHE A 241 2.43 11.81 4.74
CA PHE A 241 0.99 11.97 4.71
C PHE A 241 0.59 13.44 4.92
N THR A 242 1.25 14.15 5.85
CA THR A 242 0.98 15.58 6.07
C THR A 242 1.32 16.43 4.85
N ILE A 243 2.45 16.18 4.20
CA ILE A 243 2.87 16.89 2.98
C ILE A 243 1.85 16.65 1.86
N ASN A 244 1.55 15.39 1.57
CA ASN A 244 0.66 15.04 0.45
C ASN A 244 -0.80 15.41 0.72
N TYR A 245 -1.23 15.38 1.98
CA TYR A 245 -2.54 15.90 2.37
C TYR A 245 -2.64 17.42 2.18
N LYS A 246 -1.60 18.18 2.54
CA LYS A 246 -1.55 19.63 2.26
C LYS A 246 -1.57 19.91 0.75
N LEU A 247 -0.84 19.13 -0.04
CA LEU A 247 -0.87 19.21 -1.51
C LEU A 247 -2.27 18.93 -2.05
N PHE A 248 -2.94 17.87 -1.57
CA PHE A 248 -4.31 17.55 -1.96
C PHE A 248 -5.28 18.70 -1.60
N ARG A 249 -5.18 19.25 -0.39
CA ARG A 249 -5.98 20.40 0.03
C ARG A 249 -5.74 21.65 -0.81
N HIS A 250 -4.49 21.89 -1.20
CA HIS A 250 -4.16 22.99 -2.09
C HIS A 250 -4.73 22.76 -3.50
N GLY A 251 -4.64 21.53 -4.02
CA GLY A 251 -5.23 21.18 -5.30
C GLY A 251 -6.75 21.35 -5.32
N MET A 252 -7.44 21.03 -4.22
CA MET A 252 -8.88 21.28 -4.10
C MET A 252 -9.28 22.74 -4.31
N THR A 253 -8.44 23.73 -3.94
CA THR A 253 -8.76 25.15 -4.17
C THR A 253 -8.52 25.60 -5.61
N LYS A 254 -7.84 24.76 -6.41
CA LYS A 254 -7.59 24.96 -7.84
C LYS A 254 -8.54 24.16 -8.73
N PHE A 255 -9.38 23.32 -8.15
CA PHE A 255 -10.36 22.53 -8.88
C PHE A 255 -11.36 23.46 -9.61
N THR A 256 -11.50 23.24 -10.92
CA THR A 256 -12.49 23.89 -11.78
C THR A 256 -13.50 22.86 -12.28
N SER A 257 -14.78 23.23 -12.26
CA SER A 257 -15.85 22.39 -12.79
C SER A 257 -15.62 22.02 -14.24
N VAL A 258 -16.02 20.81 -14.63
CA VAL A 258 -15.92 20.31 -16.01
C VAL A 258 -17.05 20.88 -16.89
N GLY A 259 -17.96 21.68 -16.32
CA GLY A 259 -19.18 22.18 -16.98
C GLY A 259 -19.17 23.64 -17.45
N ASN A 260 -18.01 24.30 -17.60
CA ASN A 260 -17.90 25.65 -18.19
C ASN A 260 -17.12 25.63 -19.51
#